data_AF-A0A954V9K5-F1
#
_entry.id   AF-A0A954V9K5-F1
#
_cell.length_a   1.000
_cell.length_b   1.000
_cell.length_c   1.000
_cell.angle_alpha   90.00
_cell.angle_beta   90.00
_cell.angle_gamma   90.00
#
_symmetry.space_group_name_H-M   'P 1'
#
loop_
_entity.id
_entity.type
_entity.pdbx_description
1 polymer ?
#
loop_
_entity_poly.entity_id
_entity_poly.type
_entity_poly.pdbx_seq_one_letter_code
_entity_poly.pdbx_strand_id
1 'polypeptide(L)'
;MPGGDSTVRAIELFCGIGGFAAANCRAISSCFTAAYGRSHVRSGSYLAMDDRFRRFAPREILRLLGYPDSFVWPEHLSLRQSWRLLGNSVSLRAVAHVLRAIPVDVC
;
A
#
# COMPACT_ATOMS: atom_id res chain seq x y z
N MET A 1 21.14 19.79 -12.01
CA MET A 1 20.31 20.27 -10.88
C MET A 1 19.14 21.06 -11.48
N PRO A 2 17.90 20.95 -10.96
CA PRO A 2 17.53 20.40 -9.65
C PRO A 2 16.95 18.98 -9.78
N GLY A 3 17.61 18.02 -9.12
CA GLY A 3 17.01 16.77 -8.73
C GLY A 3 16.16 17.04 -7.51
N GLY A 4 14.84 17.03 -7.68
CA GLY A 4 13.89 17.07 -6.58
C GLY A 4 13.81 15.68 -5.96
N ASP A 5 14.37 15.55 -4.78
CA ASP A 5 14.22 14.39 -3.92
C ASP A 5 12.72 14.14 -3.74
N SER A 6 12.19 13.13 -4.44
CA SER A 6 10.78 12.76 -4.41
C SER A 6 10.51 12.03 -3.10
N THR A 7 10.62 12.78 -2.00
CA THR A 7 10.34 12.29 -0.66
C THR A 7 8.85 11.97 -0.60
N VAL A 8 8.51 10.70 -0.80
CA VAL A 8 7.16 10.20 -0.63
C VAL A 8 6.84 10.28 0.86
N ARG A 9 6.15 11.36 1.25
CA ARG A 9 5.66 11.56 2.61
C ARG A 9 4.35 10.78 2.75
N ALA A 10 4.39 9.67 3.48
CA ALA A 10 3.19 8.90 3.79
C ALA A 10 2.67 9.30 5.18
N ILE A 11 1.37 9.56 5.32
CA ILE A 11 0.71 9.83 6.59
C ILE A 11 -0.15 8.65 7.00
N GLU A 12 0.03 8.22 8.24
CA GLU A 12 -0.77 7.20 8.89
C GLU A 12 -1.94 7.82 9.64
N LEU A 13 -3.17 7.45 9.27
CA LEU A 13 -4.37 7.81 10.01
C LEU A 13 -4.76 6.67 10.96
N PHE A 14 -3.94 6.43 11.99
CA PHE A 14 -4.30 5.57 13.12
C PHE A 14 -5.21 6.31 14.10
N CYS A 15 -6.18 5.61 14.68
CA CYS A 15 -7.01 6.13 15.77
C CYS A 15 -6.41 5.69 17.12
N GLY A 16 -5.84 6.67 17.84
CA GLY A 16 -5.30 6.62 19.20
C GLY A 16 -4.42 7.86 19.45
N ILE A 17 -4.60 8.54 20.58
CA ILE A 17 -4.08 9.89 20.94
C ILE A 17 -2.59 10.06 20.57
N GLY A 18 -2.28 10.96 19.63
CA GLY A 18 -0.92 11.47 19.42
C GLY A 18 -0.53 11.66 17.95
N GLY A 19 -0.48 12.94 17.53
CA GLY A 19 0.56 13.46 16.63
C GLY A 19 0.47 13.09 15.14
N PHE A 20 0.31 14.11 14.29
CA PHE A 20 0.72 14.08 12.90
C PHE A 20 2.25 13.86 12.82
N ALA A 21 2.70 12.61 12.67
CA ALA A 21 4.10 12.33 12.40
C ALA A 21 4.34 12.41 10.89
N ALA A 22 4.90 13.53 10.42
CA ALA A 22 5.47 13.62 9.09
C ALA A 22 6.75 12.77 9.06
N ALA A 23 6.69 11.57 8.49
CA ALA A 23 7.86 10.74 8.33
C ALA A 23 8.76 11.30 7.21
N ASN A 24 10.03 11.58 7.54
CA ASN A 24 11.10 11.67 6.55
C ASN A 24 12.22 10.64 6.86
N CYS A 25 12.85 10.15 5.80
CA CYS A 25 13.94 9.17 5.66
C CYS A 25 13.60 7.66 5.60
N ARG A 26 12.44 7.19 6.09
CA ARG A 26 12.01 5.79 5.95
C ARG A 26 10.50 5.75 5.77
N ALA A 27 10.02 5.91 4.53
CA ALA A 27 8.59 5.84 4.23
C ALA A 27 8.04 4.45 4.62
N ILE A 28 7.44 4.35 5.80
CA ILE A 28 6.74 3.18 6.29
C ILE A 28 5.27 3.40 5.97
N SER A 29 4.67 2.47 5.23
CA SER A 29 3.22 2.41 5.08
C SER A 29 2.64 1.37 6.03
N SER A 30 1.53 1.67 6.70
CA SER A 30 0.69 0.68 7.35
C SER A 30 0.08 -0.30 6.34
N CYS A 31 -0.48 -1.38 6.88
CA CYS A 31 -1.23 -2.34 6.09
C CYS A 31 -2.47 -1.67 5.49
N PHE A 32 -2.61 -1.73 4.16
CA PHE A 32 -3.84 -1.38 3.48
C PHE A 32 -4.91 -2.44 3.79
N THR A 33 -6.11 -2.02 4.18
CA THR A 33 -7.22 -2.92 4.49
C THR A 33 -8.31 -2.83 3.44
N ALA A 34 -9.21 -3.81 3.42
CA ALA A 34 -10.36 -3.84 2.51
C ALA A 34 -11.25 -2.57 2.61
N ALA A 35 -11.13 -1.82 3.71
CA ALA A 35 -11.87 -0.59 3.97
C ALA A 35 -11.23 0.67 3.36
N TYR A 36 -10.06 0.60 2.72
CA TYR A 36 -9.31 1.79 2.25
C TYR A 36 -10.09 2.76 1.34
N GLY A 37 -10.95 2.22 0.47
CA GLY A 37 -11.84 3.00 -0.39
C GLY A 37 -13.10 3.57 0.31
N ARG A 38 -13.33 3.23 1.59
CA ARG A 38 -14.55 3.55 2.35
C ARG A 38 -14.26 4.35 3.62
N SER A 39 -13.25 3.96 4.39
CA SER A 39 -12.85 4.58 5.65
C SER A 39 -11.61 5.43 5.46
N HIS A 40 -11.59 6.61 6.08
CA HIS A 40 -10.43 7.49 6.12
C HIS A 40 -9.47 7.15 7.28
N VAL A 41 -9.90 6.29 8.20
CA VAL A 41 -9.18 5.96 9.44
C VAL A 41 -8.98 4.44 9.50
N ARG A 42 -7.81 4.00 10.01
CA ARG A 42 -7.46 2.57 10.18
C ARG A 42 -7.62 1.74 8.90
N SER A 43 -7.35 2.34 7.75
CA SER A 43 -7.58 1.70 6.45
C SER A 43 -6.34 1.60 5.57
N GLY A 44 -5.30 2.38 5.90
CA GLY A 44 -4.01 2.43 5.22
C GLY A 44 -3.42 3.84 5.27
N SER A 45 -2.21 3.98 4.75
CA SER A 45 -1.49 5.27 4.64
C SER A 45 -2.04 6.15 3.53
N TYR A 46 -1.73 7.45 3.56
CA TYR A 46 -2.06 8.42 2.53
C TYR A 46 -0.80 9.13 2.05
N LEU A 47 -0.78 9.57 0.80
CA LEU A 47 0.32 10.35 0.25
C LEU A 47 0.10 11.82 0.57
N ALA A 48 1.05 12.43 1.26
CA ALA A 48 1.13 13.86 1.50
C ALA A 48 1.72 14.58 0.29
N MET A 49 0.93 15.52 -0.21
CA MET A 49 1.29 16.54 -1.18
C MET A 49 1.38 17.87 -0.41
N ASP A 50 1.86 18.93 -1.06
CA ASP A 50 2.14 20.22 -0.40
C ASP A 50 0.99 20.73 0.48
N ASP A 51 -0.24 20.81 -0.07
CA ASP A 51 -1.42 21.30 0.67
C ASP A 51 -2.54 20.26 0.85
N ARG A 52 -2.31 19.00 0.47
CA ARG A 52 -3.36 17.97 0.51
C ARG A 52 -2.83 16.56 0.68
N PHE A 53 -3.70 15.67 1.13
CA PHE A 53 -3.44 14.23 1.17
C PHE A 53 -4.28 13.51 0.12
N ARG A 54 -3.72 12.46 -0.50
CA ARG A 54 -4.46 11.57 -1.40
C ARG A 54 -4.29 10.11 -1.02
N ARG A 55 -5.24 9.29 -1.45
CA ARG A 55 -5.08 7.83 -1.39
C ARG A 55 -3.99 7.37 -2.35
N PHE A 56 -3.34 6.28 -1.99
CA PHE A 56 -2.56 5.48 -2.94
C PHE A 56 -3.50 4.93 -4.01
N ALA A 57 -3.11 5.06 -5.26
CA ALA A 57 -3.78 4.41 -6.38
C ALA A 57 -3.62 2.88 -6.26
N PRO A 58 -4.56 2.08 -6.78
CA PRO A 58 -4.44 0.62 -6.77
C PRO A 58 -3.10 0.12 -7.33
N ARG A 59 -2.58 0.80 -8.36
CA ARG A 59 -1.28 0.49 -8.96
C ARG A 59 -0.10 0.73 -8.01
N GLU A 60 -0.16 1.77 -7.18
CA GLU A 60 0.90 2.08 -6.22
C GLU A 60 0.92 1.03 -5.10
N ILE A 61 -0.24 0.60 -4.61
CA ILE A 61 -0.37 -0.47 -3.62
C ILE A 61 0.13 -1.81 -4.19
N LEU A 62 -0.21 -2.15 -5.44
CA LEU A 62 0.32 -3.34 -6.12
C LEU A 62 1.85 -3.39 -6.11
N ARG A 63 2.51 -2.27 -6.41
CA ARG A 63 3.98 -2.19 -6.37
C ARG A 63 4.53 -2.40 -4.97
N LEU A 64 3.89 -1.82 -3.95
CA LEU A 64 4.25 -2.06 -2.54
C LEU A 64 4.11 -3.54 -2.15
N LEU A 65 3.06 -4.21 -2.65
CA LEU A 65 2.85 -5.64 -2.46
C LEU A 65 3.79 -6.52 -3.31
N GLY A 66 4.57 -5.94 -4.21
CA GLY A 66 5.55 -6.64 -5.04
C GLY A 66 4.98 -7.26 -6.32
N TYR A 67 3.80 -6.85 -6.76
CA TYR A 67 3.24 -7.24 -8.05
C TYR A 67 4.03 -6.62 -9.21
N PRO A 68 4.16 -7.33 -10.35
CA PRO A 68 4.85 -6.80 -11.52
C PRO A 68 4.04 -5.67 -12.18
N ASP A 69 4.73 -4.77 -12.88
CA ASP A 69 4.09 -3.70 -13.65
C ASP A 69 3.18 -4.23 -14.77
N SER A 70 3.43 -5.46 -15.25
CA SER A 70 2.60 -6.17 -16.22
C SER A 70 1.26 -6.67 -15.67
N PHE A 71 1.02 -6.60 -14.35
CA PHE A 71 -0.27 -7.00 -13.78
C PHE A 71 -1.39 -6.11 -14.33
N VAL A 72 -2.45 -6.69 -14.90
CA VAL A 72 -3.57 -5.93 -15.46
C VAL A 72 -4.80 -6.06 -14.56
N TRP A 73 -5.45 -4.94 -14.25
CA TRP A 73 -6.74 -4.95 -13.56
C TRP A 73 -7.84 -5.30 -14.56
N PRO A 74 -8.79 -6.19 -14.22
CA PRO A 74 -9.98 -6.40 -15.02
C PRO A 74 -10.78 -5.09 -15.22
N GLU A 75 -11.16 -4.80 -16.47
CA GLU A 75 -11.78 -3.52 -16.87
C GLU A 75 -13.13 -3.25 -16.17
N HIS A 76 -13.86 -4.30 -15.81
CA HIS A 76 -15.17 -4.19 -15.16
C HIS A 76 -15.10 -3.85 -13.67
N LEU A 77 -13.90 -3.80 -13.07
CA LEU A 77 -13.75 -3.52 -11.65
C LEU A 77 -13.68 -2.01 -11.39
N SER A 78 -14.59 -1.55 -10.52
CA SER A 78 -14.53 -0.18 -10.01
C SER A 78 -13.30 0.05 -9.13
N LEU A 79 -12.86 1.30 -9.04
CA LEU A 79 -11.76 1.73 -8.17
C LEU A 79 -11.93 1.28 -6.71
N ARG A 80 -13.16 1.33 -6.18
CA ARG A 80 -13.48 0.88 -4.82
C ARG A 80 -13.32 -0.63 -4.66
N GLN A 81 -13.70 -1.41 -5.66
CA GLN A 81 -13.50 -2.87 -5.65
C GLN A 81 -12.01 -3.21 -5.72
N SER A 82 -11.22 -2.49 -6.52
CA SER A 82 -9.76 -2.68 -6.58
C SER A 82 -9.10 -2.45 -5.22
N TRP A 83 -9.42 -1.36 -4.53
CA TRP A 83 -8.92 -1.14 -3.16
C TRP A 83 -9.36 -2.22 -2.17
N ARG A 84 -10.61 -2.70 -2.28
CA ARG A 84 -11.09 -3.80 -1.43
C ARG A 84 -10.30 -5.09 -1.65
N LEU A 85 -10.01 -5.42 -2.91
CA LEU A 85 -9.23 -6.62 -3.27
C LEU A 85 -7.78 -6.50 -2.79
N LEU A 86 -7.16 -5.34 -2.98
CA LEU A 86 -5.79 -5.08 -2.53
C LEU A 86 -5.66 -5.15 -1.02
N GLY A 87 -6.63 -4.62 -0.28
CA GLY A 87 -6.65 -4.69 1.16
C GLY A 87 -6.87 -6.08 1.75
N ASN A 88 -7.23 -7.06 0.92
CA ASN A 88 -7.28 -8.49 1.27
C ASN A 88 -6.16 -9.29 0.57
N SER A 89 -5.27 -8.62 -0.17
CA SER A 89 -4.14 -9.24 -0.85
C SER A 89 -2.97 -9.43 0.11
N VAL A 90 -1.87 -9.98 -0.40
CA VAL A 90 -0.68 -10.34 0.35
C VAL A 90 0.57 -9.81 -0.34
N SER A 91 1.65 -9.64 0.41
CA SER A 91 2.95 -9.30 -0.17
C SER A 91 3.53 -10.51 -0.89
N LEU A 92 3.72 -10.41 -2.21
CA LEU A 92 4.34 -11.47 -3.01
C LEU A 92 5.77 -11.76 -2.55
N ARG A 93 6.49 -10.74 -2.06
CA ARG A 93 7.84 -10.93 -1.50
C ARG A 93 7.82 -11.79 -0.25
N ALA A 94 6.87 -11.55 0.65
CA ALA A 94 6.69 -12.35 1.87
C ALA A 94 6.25 -13.79 1.55
N VAL A 95 5.25 -13.95 0.67
CA VAL A 95 4.79 -15.27 0.23
C VAL A 95 5.92 -16.06 -0.43
N ALA A 96 6.67 -15.46 -1.34
CA ALA A 96 7.80 -16.12 -2.00
C ALA A 96 8.89 -16.52 -1.00
N HIS A 97 9.12 -15.73 0.05
CA HIS A 97 10.06 -16.10 1.11
C HIS A 97 9.58 -17.31 1.90
N VAL A 98 8.31 -17.32 2.32
CA VAL A 98 7.71 -18.45 3.06
C VAL A 98 7.71 -19.73 2.20
N LEU A 99 7.27 -19.64 0.94
CA LEU A 99 7.21 -20.80 0.04
C LEU A 99 8.58 -21.43 -0.20
N ARG A 100 9.67 -20.65 -0.23
CA ARG A 100 11.04 -21.19 -0.34
C ARG A 100 11.50 -21.94 0.91
N ALA A 101 10.90 -21.64 2.07
CA ALA A 101 11.25 -22.26 3.34
C ALA A 101 10.38 -23.49 3.65
N ILE A 102 9.26 -23.69 2.92
CA ILE A 102 8.41 -24.86 3.09
C ILE A 102 9.05 -26.04 2.33
N PRO A 103 9.42 -27.14 3.02
CA PRO A 103 9.82 -28.36 2.38
C PRO A 103 8.64 -28.87 1.55
N VAL A 104 8.84 -28.99 0.24
CA VAL A 104 7.89 -29.71 -0.61
C VAL A 104 8.28 -31.18 -0.57
N ASP A 105 7.75 -31.89 0.42
CA ASP A 105 7.72 -33.35 0.39
C ASP A 105 6.74 -33.73 -0.74
N VAL A 106 7.25 -33.73 -1.97
CA VAL A 106 6.53 -34.26 -3.12
C VAL A 106 6.48 -35.78 -2.96
N CYS A 107 5.29 -36.30 -2.63
CA CYS A 107 4.95 -37.72 -2.74
C CYS A 107 5.05 -38.19 -4.20
#